data_AF-A0A653QLJ8-F1
#
_entry.id   AF-A0A653QLJ8-F1
#
_cell.length_a   1.000
_cell.length_b   1.000
_cell.length_c   1.000
_cell.angle_alpha   90.00
_cell.angle_beta   90.00
_cell.angle_gamma   90.00
#
_symmetry.space_group_name_H-M   'P 1'
#
loop_
_entity.id
_entity.type
_entity.pdbx_description
1 polymer ?
#
loop_
_entity_poly.entity_id
_entity_poly.type
_entity_poly.pdbx_seq_one_letter_code
_entity_poly.pdbx_strand_id
1 'polypeptide(L)' 'MATEIDHEEIIRQLTAKLSEKYSGVDSARIGELVREEVSALAERPVQDYVTVLAERAVKKSLKRAEK' A
#
# COMPACT_ATOMS: atom_id res chain seq x y z
N MET A 1 17.90 -17.18 2.39
CA MET A 1 17.17 -17.10 1.12
C MET A 1 16.43 -15.79 1.14
N ALA A 2 16.80 -14.84 0.27
CA ALA A 2 16.10 -13.57 0.17
C ALA A 2 14.72 -13.88 -0.42
N THR A 3 13.66 -13.58 0.32
CA THR A 3 12.31 -13.59 -0.22
C THR A 3 12.31 -12.53 -1.31
N GLU A 4 12.28 -12.92 -2.59
CA GLU A 4 12.04 -11.97 -3.67
C GLU A 4 10.64 -11.40 -3.43
N ILE A 5 10.60 -10.19 -2.90
CA ILE A 5 9.35 -9.51 -2.60
C ILE A 5 8.76 -9.06 -3.94
N ASP A 6 7.67 -9.71 -4.33
CA ASP A 6 6.88 -9.29 -5.50
C ASP A 6 6.05 -8.06 -5.12
N HIS A 7 6.58 -6.88 -5.46
CA HIS A 7 5.93 -5.60 -5.21
C HIS A 7 4.59 -5.47 -5.94
N GLU A 8 4.42 -6.05 -7.13
CA GLU A 8 3.16 -6.04 -7.87
C GLU A 8 2.10 -6.86 -7.12
N GLU A 9 2.49 -8.00 -6.56
CA GLU A 9 1.59 -8.82 -5.74
C GLU A 9 1.16 -8.10 -4.45
N ILE A 10 2.08 -7.39 -3.78
CA ILE A 10 1.77 -6.56 -2.62
C ILE A 10 0.77 -5.45 -2.99
N ILE A 11 0.99 -4.77 -4.13
CA ILE A 11 0.11 -3.70 -4.59
C ILE A 11 -1.30 -4.26 -4.83
N ARG A 12 -1.43 -5.41 -5.50
CA ARG A 12 -2.73 -6.05 -5.75
C ARG A 12 -3.46 -6.40 -4.45
N GLN A 13 -2.78 -7.06 -3.52
CA GLN A 13 -3.38 -7.47 -2.24
C GLN A 13 -3.81 -6.28 -1.37
N LEU A 14 -2.95 -5.26 -1.26
CA LEU A 14 -3.27 -4.05 -0.49
C LEU A 14 -4.41 -3.26 -1.13
N THR A 15 -4.43 -3.12 -2.46
CA THR A 15 -5.49 -2.40 -3.17
C THR A 15 -6.85 -3.07 -2.98
N ALA A 16 -6.92 -4.40 -3.09
CA ALA A 16 -8.14 -5.16 -2.85
C ALA A 16 -8.64 -4.98 -1.41
N LYS A 17 -7.76 -5.22 -0.42
CA LYS A 17 -8.07 -5.11 1.02
C LYS A 17 -8.52 -3.69 1.42
N LEU A 18 -7.90 -2.66 0.85
CA LEU A 18 -8.23 -1.28 1.14
C LEU A 18 -9.50 -0.83 0.42
N SER A 19 -9.76 -1.30 -0.79
CA SER A 19 -11.00 -1.00 -1.52
C SER A 19 -12.22 -1.60 -0.83
N GLU A 20 -12.10 -2.81 -0.26
CA GLU A 20 -13.17 -3.41 0.56
C GLU A 20 -13.44 -2.60 1.84
N LYS A 21 -12.38 -2.06 2.45
CA LYS A 21 -12.48 -1.32 3.71
C LYS A 21 -12.92 0.13 3.53
N TYR A 22 -12.56 0.76 2.42
CA TYR A 22 -12.79 2.16 2.11
C TYR A 22 -13.66 2.29 0.85
N SER A 23 -14.88 1.74 0.91
CA SER A 23 -15.84 1.76 -0.21
C SER A 23 -16.30 3.16 -0.65
N GLY A 24 -15.98 4.21 0.12
CA GLY A 24 -16.21 5.61 -0.23
C GLY A 24 -15.08 6.28 -1.02
N VAL A 25 -13.97 5.59 -1.26
CA VAL A 25 -12.82 6.10 -2.01
C VAL A 25 -12.66 5.30 -3.29
N ASP A 26 -12.40 5.99 -4.40
CA ASP A 26 -12.21 5.37 -5.70
C ASP A 26 -11.05 4.36 -5.69
N SER A 27 -11.30 3.16 -6.23
CA SER A 27 -10.33 2.06 -6.21
C SER A 27 -9.08 2.36 -7.03
N ALA A 28 -9.19 3.16 -8.11
CA ALA A 28 -8.02 3.61 -8.87
C ALA A 28 -7.18 4.56 -8.02
N ARG A 29 -7.81 5.43 -7.23
CA ARG A 29 -7.10 6.32 -6.30
C ARG A 29 -6.41 5.56 -5.18
N ILE A 30 -7.02 4.50 -4.67
CA ILE A 30 -6.39 3.60 -3.69
C ILE A 30 -5.18 2.90 -4.31
N GLY A 31 -5.31 2.40 -5.55
CA GLY A 31 -4.22 1.74 -6.27
C GLY A 31 -3.01 2.66 -6.50
N GLU A 32 -3.24 3.91 -6.88
CA GLU A 32 -2.18 4.92 -7.02
C GLU A 32 -1.42 5.13 -5.70
N LEU A 33 -2.14 5.34 -4.60
CA LEU A 33 -1.53 5.56 -3.28
C LEU A 33 -0.73 4.35 -2.80
N VAL A 34 -1.26 3.14 -3.03
CA VAL A 34 -0.56 1.89 -2.66
C VAL A 34 0.71 1.73 -3.48
N ARG A 35 0.67 2.00 -4.79
CA ARG A 35 1.84 1.90 -5.67
C ARG A 35 2.91 2.91 -5.26
N GLU A 36 2.55 4.15 -4.98
CA GLU A 36 3.49 5.20 -4.57
C GLU A 36 4.21 4.85 -3.26
N GLU A 37 3.47 4.38 -2.25
CA GLU A 37 4.03 3.95 -0.96
C GLU A 37 4.90 2.69 -1.10
N VAL A 38 4.49 1.71 -1.91
CA VAL A 38 5.28 0.49 -2.14
C VAL A 38 6.59 0.83 -2.88
N SER A 39 6.55 1.69 -3.90
CA SER A 39 7.75 2.15 -4.60
C SER A 39 8.70 2.93 -3.68
N ALA A 40 8.18 3.84 -2.85
CA ALA A 40 8.99 4.59 -1.89
C ALA A 40 9.65 3.69 -0.83
N LEU A 41 9.04 2.56 -0.50
CA LEU A 41 9.59 1.59 0.44
C LEU A 41 10.55 0.59 -0.21
N ALA A 42 10.36 0.27 -1.50
CA ALA A 42 11.27 -0.55 -2.29
C ALA A 42 12.67 0.08 -2.44
N GLU A 43 12.76 1.41 -2.42
CA GLU A 43 14.03 2.15 -2.43
C GLU A 43 14.79 2.09 -1.09
N ARG A 44 14.18 1.53 -0.04
CA ARG A 44 14.79 1.45 1.30
C ARG A 44 15.38 0.04 1.51
N PRO A 45 16.51 -0.09 2.24
CA PRO A 45 17.15 -1.38 2.53
C PRO A 45 16.32 -2.31 3.45
N VAL A 46 15.10 -1.91 3.81
CA VAL A 46 14.15 -2.66 4.66
C VAL A 46 13.00 -3.17 3.80
N GLN A 47 13.32 -4.11 2.91
CA GLN A 47 12.35 -4.75 2.03
C GLN A 47 11.33 -5.59 2.84
N ASP A 48 11.78 -6.26 3.91
CA ASP A 48 10.92 -7.12 4.75
C ASP A 48 9.76 -6.38 5.46
N TYR A 49 9.80 -5.05 5.52
CA TYR A 49 8.78 -4.22 6.18
C TYR A 49 7.90 -3.43 5.22
N VAL A 50 8.11 -3.56 3.90
CA VAL A 50 7.37 -2.80 2.87
C VAL A 50 5.85 -2.96 3.04
N THR A 51 5.36 -4.18 3.23
CA THR A 51 3.92 -4.45 3.38
C THR A 51 3.31 -3.75 4.60
N VAL A 52 3.99 -3.80 5.74
CA VAL A 52 3.50 -3.22 7.02
C VAL A 52 3.57 -1.70 7.01
N LEU A 53 4.66 -1.15 6.46
CA LEU A 53 4.86 0.30 6.38
C LEU A 53 3.91 0.92 5.34
N ALA A 54 3.71 0.28 4.18
CA ALA A 54 2.76 0.71 3.17
C ALA A 54 1.32 0.69 3.73
N GLU A 55 0.91 -0.40 4.38
CA GLU A 55 -0.44 -0.49 4.98
C GLU A 55 -0.67 0.62 6.02
N ARG A 56 0.34 0.94 6.82
CA ARG A 56 0.26 1.99 7.84
C ARG A 56 0.19 3.39 7.23
N ALA A 57 0.98 3.65 6.21
CA ALA A 57 1.01 4.95 5.52
C ALA A 57 -0.32 5.21 4.81
N VAL A 58 -0.83 4.23 4.05
CA VAL A 58 -2.10 4.36 3.34
C VAL A 58 -3.27 4.56 4.32
N LYS A 59 -3.33 3.80 5.42
CA LYS A 59 -4.34 4.03 6.49
C LYS A 59 -4.28 5.45 7.05
N LYS A 60 -3.09 6.01 7.23
CA LYS A 60 -2.89 7.37 7.76
C LYS A 60 -3.38 8.43 6.76
N SER A 61 -3.12 8.24 5.48
CA SER A 61 -3.56 9.14 4.41
C SER A 61 -5.08 9.11 4.24
N LEU A 62 -5.69 7.93 4.23
CA LEU A 62 -7.16 7.80 4.12
C LEU A 62 -7.88 8.41 5.33
N LYS A 63 -7.35 8.21 6.55
CA LYS A 63 -7.90 8.83 7.76
C LYS A 63 -7.82 10.37 7.76
N ARG A 64 -6.88 10.95 6.99
CA ARG A 64 -6.79 12.40 6.79
C ARG A 64 -7.76 12.90 5.71
N ALA A 65 -8.13 12.05 4.75
CA ALA A 65 -9.07 12.39 3.69
C ALA A 65 -10.55 12.31 4.15
N GLU A 66 -10.85 11.57 5.22
CA GLU A 66 -12.19 11.47 5.83
C GLU A 66 -12.54 12.63 6.80
N LYS A 67 -11.67 13.63 6.98
CA LYS A 67 -11.85 14.71 7.97
C LYS A 67 -11.93 16.08 7.32
#